data_AF-A0A2T6CDH9-F1
#
_entry.id   AF-A0A2T6CDH9-F1
#
_cell.length_a   1.000
_cell.length_b   1.000
_cell.length_c   1.000
_cell.angle_alpha   90.00
_cell.angle_beta   90.00
_cell.angle_gamma   90.00
#
_symmetry.space_group_name_H-M   'P 1'
#
loop_
_entity.id
_entity.type
_entity.pdbx_description
1 polymer ?
#
loop_
_entity_poly.entity_id
_entity_poly.type
_entity_poly.pdbx_seq_one_letter_code
_entity_poly.pdbx_strand_id
1 'polypeptide(L)'
;MKSIIKSTLAAIALSAAAVTGAYAADVSDQKYVMVVPISGHPFWVPIRQGAQDAADQLGVQFEFTGPVEFDNIATQNQMEQIALTQP
;
A
#
# COMPACT_ATOMS: atom_id res chain seq x y z
N MET A 1 45.01 -7.72 -33.69
CA MET A 1 44.45 -7.76 -32.32
C MET A 1 43.99 -6.37 -31.83
N LYS A 2 43.13 -5.65 -32.59
CA LYS A 2 42.63 -4.32 -32.16
C LYS A 2 41.12 -4.12 -32.42
N SER A 3 40.40 -5.13 -32.92
CA SER A 3 38.98 -5.00 -33.31
C SER A 3 37.99 -5.72 -32.39
N ILE A 4 38.46 -6.44 -31.37
CA ILE A 4 37.60 -7.27 -30.50
C ILE A 4 37.16 -6.51 -29.23
N ILE A 5 37.75 -5.34 -28.94
CA ILE A 5 37.51 -4.59 -27.70
C ILE A 5 36.30 -3.62 -27.82
N LYS A 6 35.88 -3.25 -29.04
CA LYS A 6 34.80 -2.27 -29.23
C LYS A 6 33.38 -2.85 -29.21
N SER A 7 33.23 -4.17 -29.39
CA SER A 7 31.91 -4.81 -29.48
C SER A 7 31.31 -5.23 -28.13
N THR A 8 32.07 -5.24 -27.04
CA THR A 8 31.61 -5.70 -25.73
C THR A 8 31.02 -4.59 -24.84
N LEU A 9 31.23 -3.30 -25.16
CA LEU A 9 30.64 -2.20 -24.36
C LEU A 9 29.18 -1.90 -24.73
N ALA A 10 28.74 -2.22 -25.94
CA ALA A 10 27.36 -1.97 -26.37
C ALA A 10 26.35 -3.01 -25.83
N ALA A 11 26.82 -4.17 -25.39
CA ALA A 11 25.96 -5.25 -24.89
C ALA A 11 25.59 -5.11 -23.40
N ILE A 12 26.24 -4.21 -22.65
CA ILE A 12 25.94 -3.95 -21.23
C ILE A 12 24.91 -2.83 -21.07
N ALA A 13 24.72 -1.97 -22.08
CA ALA A 13 23.73 -0.90 -22.03
C ALA A 13 22.29 -1.38 -22.31
N LEU A 14 22.10 -2.55 -22.94
CA LEU A 14 20.77 -3.10 -23.25
C LEU A 14 20.17 -3.96 -22.12
N SER A 15 20.98 -4.40 -21.16
CA SER A 15 20.53 -5.25 -20.04
C SER A 15 20.03 -4.46 -18.83
N ALA A 16 20.27 -3.15 -18.75
CA ALA A 16 19.71 -2.29 -17.71
C ALA A 16 18.23 -1.89 -17.97
N ALA A 17 17.74 -1.99 -19.20
CA ALA A 17 16.37 -1.65 -19.55
C ALA A 17 15.38 -2.82 -19.34
N ALA A 18 15.84 -4.07 -19.35
CA ALA A 18 14.98 -5.26 -19.32
C ALA A 18 14.54 -5.70 -17.90
N VAL A 19 15.03 -5.05 -16.84
CA VAL A 19 14.65 -5.33 -15.43
C VAL A 19 13.62 -4.32 -14.87
N THR A 20 13.06 -3.44 -15.71
CA THR A 20 11.90 -2.61 -15.31
C THR A 20 10.55 -3.25 -15.60
N GLY A 21 10.54 -4.50 -16.05
CA GLY A 21 9.35 -5.36 -16.04
C GLY A 21 9.10 -5.94 -14.64
N ALA A 22 9.10 -5.12 -13.59
CA ALA A 22 8.40 -5.51 -12.39
C ALA A 22 6.93 -5.60 -12.82
N TYR A 23 6.35 -6.81 -12.77
CA TYR A 23 4.91 -6.96 -12.82
C TYR A 23 4.34 -6.00 -11.77
N ALA A 24 3.78 -4.87 -12.20
CA ALA A 24 2.92 -4.10 -11.34
C ALA A 24 1.76 -5.05 -11.04
N ALA A 25 1.75 -5.59 -9.82
CA ALA A 25 0.61 -6.36 -9.37
C ALA A 25 -0.61 -5.45 -9.51
N ASP A 26 -1.70 -5.97 -10.08
CA ASP A 26 -2.96 -5.23 -10.05
C ASP A 26 -3.40 -5.14 -8.58
N VAL A 27 -3.34 -3.93 -8.04
CA VAL A 27 -3.68 -3.65 -6.63
C VAL A 27 -5.01 -2.93 -6.51
N SER A 28 -5.72 -2.68 -7.63
CA SER A 28 -6.96 -1.90 -7.64
C SER A 28 -8.10 -2.55 -6.84
N ASP A 29 -8.05 -3.88 -6.70
CA ASP A 29 -8.99 -4.67 -5.91
C ASP A 29 -8.62 -4.76 -4.42
N GLN A 30 -7.48 -4.21 -3.99
CA GLN A 30 -7.05 -4.29 -2.59
C GLN A 30 -7.68 -3.17 -1.75
N LYS A 31 -8.31 -3.53 -0.63
CA LYS A 31 -8.82 -2.59 0.36
C LYS A 31 -8.18 -2.78 1.72
N TYR A 32 -7.71 -1.68 2.30
CA TYR A 32 -7.11 -1.65 3.63
C TYR A 32 -8.02 -0.91 4.59
N VAL A 33 -8.39 -1.56 5.71
CA VAL A 33 -9.24 -0.97 6.74
C VAL A 33 -8.44 -0.73 8.01
N MET A 34 -8.34 0.52 8.46
CA MET A 34 -7.75 0.89 9.74
C MET A 34 -8.85 1.01 10.80
N VAL A 35 -8.83 0.09 11.78
CA VAL A 35 -9.73 0.09 12.93
C VAL A 35 -8.98 0.64 14.14
N VAL A 36 -9.48 1.73 14.73
CA VAL A 36 -8.89 2.33 15.94
C VAL A 36 -9.85 2.27 17.12
N PRO A 37 -9.36 2.22 18.37
CA PRO A 37 -10.23 2.13 19.54
C PRO A 37 -10.92 3.45 19.95
N ILE A 38 -10.54 4.61 19.37
CA ILE A 38 -11.15 5.93 19.63
C ILE A 38 -11.04 6.81 18.38
N SER A 39 -12.00 6.73 17.47
CA SER A 39 -11.94 7.45 16.18
C SER A 39 -12.12 8.97 16.31
N GLY A 40 -12.75 9.45 17.39
CA GLY A 40 -13.02 10.87 17.62
C GLY A 40 -11.82 11.69 18.12
N HIS A 41 -10.72 11.04 18.51
CA HIS A 41 -9.58 11.73 19.11
C HIS A 41 -8.71 12.44 18.03
N PRO A 42 -8.37 13.74 18.18
CA PRO A 42 -7.62 14.52 17.19
C PRO A 42 -6.26 13.92 16.77
N PHE A 43 -5.65 13.11 17.64
CA PHE A 43 -4.42 12.34 17.34
C PHE A 43 -4.52 11.55 16.03
N TRP A 44 -5.70 11.02 15.69
CA TRP A 44 -5.89 10.18 14.50
C TRP A 44 -6.08 10.96 13.20
N VAL A 45 -6.29 12.28 13.26
CA VAL A 45 -6.48 13.12 12.07
C VAL A 45 -5.28 13.06 11.12
N PRO A 46 -4.04 13.40 11.55
CA PRO A 46 -2.88 13.33 10.66
C PRO A 46 -2.56 11.89 10.22
N ILE A 47 -2.85 10.90 11.06
CA ILE A 47 -2.63 9.48 10.75
C ILE A 47 -3.57 9.03 9.62
N ARG A 48 -4.86 9.39 9.70
CA ARG A 48 -5.85 9.11 8.64
C ARG A 48 -5.48 9.78 7.32
N GLN A 49 -5.03 11.04 7.38
CA GLN A 49 -4.60 11.77 6.19
C GLN A 49 -3.39 11.10 5.53
N GLY A 50 -2.33 10.79 6.30
CA GLY A 50 -1.16 10.12 5.76
C GLY A 50 -1.46 8.72 5.20
N ALA A 51 -2.39 7.98 5.82
CA ALA A 51 -2.84 6.69 5.32
C ALA A 51 -3.60 6.83 3.99
N GLN A 52 -4.49 7.83 3.86
CA GLN A 52 -5.18 8.11 2.60
C GLN A 52 -4.20 8.54 1.50
N ASP A 53 -3.27 9.45 1.82
CA ASP A 53 -2.25 9.92 0.86
C ASP A 53 -1.39 8.76 0.34
N ALA A 54 -1.07 7.79 1.20
CA ALA A 54 -0.33 6.59 0.81
C ALA A 54 -1.19 5.65 -0.05
N ALA A 55 -2.47 5.48 0.30
CA ALA A 55 -3.40 4.66 -0.48
C ALA A 55 -3.57 5.20 -1.90
N ASP A 56 -3.72 6.52 -2.05
CA ASP A 56 -3.83 7.20 -3.33
C ASP A 56 -2.57 7.05 -4.18
N GLN A 57 -1.38 7.13 -3.56
CA GLN A 57 -0.10 6.91 -4.24
C GLN A 57 0.09 5.46 -4.71
N LEU A 58 -0.45 4.51 -3.95
CA LEU A 58 -0.35 3.08 -4.25
C LEU A 58 -1.48 2.58 -5.14
N GLY A 59 -2.55 3.36 -5.34
CA GLY A 59 -3.72 2.96 -6.11
C GLY A 59 -4.58 1.89 -5.43
N VAL A 60 -4.59 1.85 -4.09
CA VAL A 60 -5.38 0.91 -3.27
C VAL A 60 -6.55 1.63 -2.59
N GLN A 61 -7.57 0.89 -2.17
CA GLN A 61 -8.69 1.45 -1.41
C GLN A 61 -8.34 1.53 0.08
N PHE A 62 -8.81 2.58 0.76
CA PHE A 62 -8.58 2.78 2.19
C PHE A 62 -9.88 3.16 2.92
N GLU A 63 -10.08 2.59 4.10
CA GLU A 63 -11.18 2.93 4.99
C GLU A 63 -10.66 3.14 6.43
N PHE A 64 -11.16 4.17 7.09
CA PHE A 64 -10.90 4.43 8.50
C PHE A 64 -12.17 4.25 9.32
N THR A 65 -12.10 3.44 10.37
CA THR A 65 -13.25 3.16 11.23
C THR A 65 -12.83 2.95 12.69
N GLY A 66 -13.81 2.95 13.58
CA GLY A 66 -13.60 2.82 15.03
C GLY A 66 -14.71 3.52 15.83
N PRO A 67 -14.98 3.10 17.08
CA PRO A 67 -15.93 3.76 17.96
C PRO A 67 -15.49 5.20 18.28
N VAL A 68 -16.46 6.11 18.47
CA VAL A 68 -16.19 7.53 18.74
C VAL A 68 -15.51 7.72 20.10
N GLU A 69 -15.90 6.90 21.08
CA GLU A 69 -15.32 6.82 22.42
C GLU A 69 -14.53 5.52 22.60
N PHE A 70 -13.74 5.43 23.68
CA PHE A 70 -12.91 4.25 23.95
C PHE A 70 -13.75 3.02 24.27
N ASP A 71 -13.78 2.09 23.32
CA ASP A 71 -14.47 0.81 23.46
C ASP A 71 -13.73 -0.31 22.71
N ASN A 72 -13.03 -1.15 23.46
CA ASN A 72 -12.29 -2.27 22.88
C ASN A 72 -13.19 -3.41 22.41
N ILE A 73 -14.37 -3.58 23.02
CA ILE A 73 -15.32 -4.62 22.63
C ILE A 73 -15.97 -4.25 21.29
N ALA A 74 -16.39 -3.00 21.14
CA ALA A 74 -16.88 -2.50 19.86
C ALA A 74 -15.80 -2.59 18.76
N THR A 75 -14.55 -2.24 19.10
CA THR A 75 -13.40 -2.37 18.20
C THR A 75 -13.19 -3.82 17.75
N GLN A 76 -13.19 -4.78 18.69
CA GLN A 76 -13.06 -6.19 18.37
C GLN A 76 -14.20 -6.68 17.47
N ASN A 77 -15.44 -6.34 17.81
CA ASN A 77 -16.60 -6.72 17.01
C ASN A 77 -16.49 -6.18 15.56
N GLN A 78 -16.04 -4.94 15.39
CA GLN A 78 -15.80 -4.36 14.06
C GLN A 78 -14.73 -5.15 13.30
N MET A 79 -13.61 -5.49 13.94
CA MET A 79 -12.56 -6.31 13.31
C MET A 79 -13.07 -7.68 12.88
N GLU A 80 -13.88 -8.34 13.71
CA GLU A 80 -14.51 -9.63 13.38
C GLU A 80 -15.43 -9.49 12.16
N GLN A 81 -16.28 -8.46 12.11
CA GLN A 81 -17.15 -8.22 10.94
C GLN A 81 -16.34 -7.93 9.67
N ILE A 82 -15.28 -7.14 9.76
CA ILE A 82 -14.40 -6.82 8.62
C ILE A 82 -13.72 -8.10 8.12
N ALA A 83 -13.21 -8.94 9.02
CA ALA A 83 -12.55 -10.20 8.66
C ALA A 83 -13.49 -11.16 7.92
N LEU A 84 -14.79 -11.17 8.24
CA LEU A 84 -15.79 -11.96 7.53
C LEU A 84 -16.00 -11.48 6.09
N THR A 85 -15.88 -10.18 5.84
CA THR A 85 -16.11 -9.59 4.51
C THR A 85 -14.93 -9.74 3.56
N GLN A 86 -13.73 -10.09 4.05
CA GLN A 86 -12.48 -10.16 3.28
C GLN A 86 -12.36 -8.99 2.27
N PRO A 87 -12.30 -7.75 2.78
CA PRO A 87 -12.26 -6.56 1.94
C PRO A 87 -11.02 -6.52 1.04
#